data_AF-A0A0R2YP17-F1
#
_entry.id   AF-A0A0R2YP17-F1
#
_cell.length_a   1.000
_cell.length_b   1.000
_cell.length_c   1.000
_cell.angle_alpha   90.00
_cell.angle_beta   90.00
_cell.angle_gamma   90.00
#
_symmetry.space_group_name_H-M   'P 1'
#
loop_
_entity.id
_entity.type
_entity.pdbx_description
1 polymer ?
#
loop_
_entity_poly.entity_id
_entity_poly.type
_entity_poly.pdbx_seq_one_letter_code
_entity_poly.pdbx_strand_id
1 'polypeptide(L)'
;MGIEYDKPRLAGIISDAITNHFLEMIPKSPNAEEVRKILEEAIEVVVRTTAVLHDDFESRPAELLREGRKHSKANADRYLKLIMSPGSKAWGGPG
;
A
#
# COMPACT_ATOMS: atom_id res chain seq x y z
N MET A 1 18.50 24.02 13.14
CA MET A 1 18.09 23.95 11.73
C MET A 1 17.36 22.63 11.57
N GLY A 2 16.02 22.65 11.56
CA GLY A 2 15.23 21.43 11.36
C GLY A 2 15.34 21.01 9.90
N ILE A 3 15.55 19.72 9.63
CA ILE A 3 15.42 19.21 8.27
C ILE A 3 13.93 19.28 7.94
N GLU A 4 13.55 20.21 7.06
CA GLU A 4 12.21 20.27 6.51
C GLU A 4 12.11 19.17 5.46
N TYR A 5 11.51 18.05 5.85
CA TYR A 5 11.34 16.93 4.95
C TYR A 5 10.19 17.21 3.97
N ASP A 6 10.42 16.90 2.69
CA ASP A 6 9.38 16.80 1.69
C ASP A 6 8.43 15.64 2.04
N LYS A 7 7.38 15.96 2.80
CA LYS A 7 6.38 15.02 3.32
C LYS A 7 5.69 14.22 2.21
N PRO A 8 5.25 14.82 1.07
CA PRO A 8 4.76 14.06 -0.08
C PRO A 8 5.76 13.03 -0.60
N ARG A 9 7.04 13.42 -0.75
CA ARG A 9 8.08 12.49 -1.21
C ARG A 9 8.33 11.36 -0.22
N LEU A 10 8.37 11.65 1.08
CA LEU A 10 8.49 10.62 2.12
C LEU A 10 7.31 9.67 2.11
N ALA A 11 6.08 10.17 1.96
CA ALA A 11 4.89 9.33 1.86
C ALA A 11 4.97 8.36 0.67
N GLY A 12 5.48 8.83 -0.48
CA GLY A 12 5.75 7.98 -1.64
C GLY A 12 6.77 6.87 -1.34
N ILE A 13 7.93 7.23 -0.77
CA ILE A 13 8.98 6.25 -0.41
C ILE A 13 8.47 5.20 0.58
N ILE A 14 7.74 5.61 1.61
CA ILE A 14 7.16 4.73 2.61
C ILE A 14 6.12 3.80 1.97
N SER A 15 5.24 4.34 1.13
CA SER A 15 4.23 3.57 0.39
C SER A 15 4.87 2.49 -0.48
N ASP A 16 5.93 2.84 -1.24
CA ASP A 16 6.64 1.89 -2.10
C ASP A 16 7.34 0.80 -1.29
N ALA A 17 8.03 1.18 -0.21
CA ALA A 17 8.74 0.23 0.64
C ALA A 17 7.80 -0.80 1.28
N ILE A 18 6.67 -0.34 1.84
CA ILE A 18 5.66 -1.22 2.43
C ILE A 18 5.02 -2.09 1.35
N THR A 19 4.62 -1.49 0.21
CA THR A 19 3.97 -2.26 -0.87
C THR A 19 4.89 -3.38 -1.37
N ASN A 20 6.17 -3.09 -1.60
CA ASN A 20 7.14 -4.10 -2.04
C ASN A 20 7.32 -5.22 -1.01
N HIS A 21 7.42 -4.89 0.28
CA HIS A 21 7.52 -5.89 1.34
C HIS A 21 6.33 -6.86 1.34
N PHE A 22 5.11 -6.34 1.20
CA PHE A 22 3.91 -7.19 1.16
C PHE A 22 3.80 -8.00 -0.13
N LEU A 23 4.27 -7.48 -1.27
CA LEU A 23 4.32 -8.25 -2.51
C LEU A 23 5.25 -9.47 -2.40
N GLU A 24 6.35 -9.37 -1.64
CA GLU A 24 7.26 -10.50 -1.36
C GLU A 24 6.61 -11.60 -0.50
N MET A 25 5.57 -11.27 0.28
CA MET A 25 4.82 -12.22 1.11
C MET A 25 3.79 -13.03 0.31
N ILE A 26 3.48 -12.62 -0.93
CA ILE A 26 2.53 -13.34 -1.77
C ILE A 26 3.12 -14.72 -2.12
N PRO A 27 2.42 -15.83 -1.81
CA PRO A 27 2.95 -17.15 -2.10
C PRO A 27 3.04 -17.38 -3.62
N LYS A 28 3.90 -18.32 -4.05
CA LYS A 28 4.12 -18.62 -5.47
C LYS A 28 2.88 -19.12 -6.21
N SER A 29 1.95 -19.73 -5.49
CA SER A 29 0.67 -20.23 -6.01
C SER A 29 -0.47 -19.74 -5.13
N PRO A 30 -0.76 -18.42 -5.12
CA PRO A 30 -1.73 -17.85 -4.22
C PRO A 30 -3.14 -17.97 -4.81
N ASN A 31 -4.11 -18.04 -3.92
CA ASN A 31 -5.50 -17.82 -4.32
C ASN A 31 -5.88 -16.34 -4.16
N ALA A 32 -6.97 -15.93 -4.81
CA ALA A 32 -7.41 -14.54 -4.82
C ALA A 32 -7.72 -13.98 -3.41
N GLU A 33 -8.16 -14.83 -2.49
CA GLU A 33 -8.49 -14.44 -1.12
C GLU A 33 -7.23 -14.13 -0.30
N GLU A 34 -6.18 -14.92 -0.47
CA GLU A 34 -4.87 -14.67 0.17
C GLU A 34 -4.25 -13.36 -0.33
N VAL A 35 -4.23 -13.16 -1.65
CA VAL A 35 -3.71 -11.90 -2.24
C VAL A 35 -4.52 -10.71 -1.74
N ARG A 36 -5.85 -10.83 -1.66
CA ARG A 36 -6.72 -9.77 -1.14
C ARG A 36 -6.35 -9.41 0.30
N LYS A 37 -6.19 -10.40 1.19
CA LYS A 37 -5.82 -10.16 2.59
C LYS A 37 -4.48 -9.46 2.72
N ILE A 38 -3.46 -9.91 1.97
CA ILE A 38 -2.12 -9.29 1.97
C ILE A 38 -2.20 -7.84 1.49
N LEU A 39 -2.93 -7.57 0.41
CA LEU A 39 -3.09 -6.21 -0.13
C LEU A 39 -3.88 -5.29 0.82
N GLU A 40 -4.94 -5.80 1.45
CA GLU A 40 -5.73 -5.06 2.44
C GLU A 40 -4.88 -4.68 3.67
N GLU A 41 -4.03 -5.59 4.13
CA GLU A 41 -3.09 -5.32 5.23
C GLU A 41 -2.02 -4.30 4.81
N ALA A 42 -1.41 -4.45 3.63
CA ALA A 42 -0.45 -3.51 3.09
C ALA A 42 -1.01 -2.08 3.06
N ILE A 43 -2.24 -1.94 2.56
CA ILE A 43 -2.94 -0.66 2.49
C ILE A 43 -3.16 -0.06 3.86
N GLU A 44 -3.60 -0.86 4.82
CA GLU A 44 -3.86 -0.38 6.18
C GLU A 44 -2.57 0.13 6.83
N VAL A 45 -1.44 -0.56 6.63
CA VAL A 45 -0.14 -0.11 7.11
C VAL A 45 0.28 1.17 6.41
N VAL A 46 0.24 1.25 5.08
CA VAL A 46 0.57 2.47 4.33
C VAL A 46 -0.26 3.66 4.83
N VAL A 47 -1.58 3.51 4.89
CA VAL A 47 -2.49 4.59 5.30
C VAL A 47 -2.15 5.11 6.70
N ARG A 48 -1.90 4.22 7.66
CA ARG A 48 -1.53 4.64 9.03
C ARG A 48 -0.18 5.32 9.07
N THR A 49 0.81 4.76 8.38
CA THR A 49 2.18 5.26 8.42
C THR A 49 2.35 6.57 7.65
N THR A 50 1.55 6.81 6.61
CA THR A 50 1.59 8.09 5.88
C THR A 50 0.65 9.14 6.45
N ALA A 51 -0.44 8.75 7.14
CA ALA A 51 -1.38 9.71 7.72
C ALA A 51 -0.71 10.66 8.72
N VAL A 52 0.26 10.18 9.51
CA VAL A 52 1.01 11.00 10.48
C VAL A 52 1.87 12.08 9.83
N LEU A 53 2.08 12.03 8.51
CA LEU A 53 2.83 13.06 7.79
C LEU A 53 1.98 14.28 7.46
N HIS A 54 0.65 14.17 7.49
CA HIS A 54 -0.24 15.31 7.29
C HIS A 54 -0.14 16.28 8.46
N ASP A 55 -0.03 17.58 8.16
CA ASP A 55 0.03 18.63 9.20
C ASP A 55 -1.18 18.62 10.13
N ASP A 56 -2.35 18.26 9.59
CA ASP A 56 -3.59 18.24 10.35
C ASP A 56 -3.84 16.94 11.13
N PHE A 57 -2.90 15.98 11.14
CA PHE A 57 -3.13 14.66 11.69
C PHE A 57 -3.61 14.68 13.14
N GLU A 58 -3.01 15.49 14.00
CA GLU A 58 -3.41 15.59 15.41
C GLU A 58 -4.83 16.13 15.59
N SER A 59 -5.29 16.98 14.67
CA SER A 59 -6.61 17.62 14.73
C SER A 59 -7.73 16.77 14.15
N ARG A 60 -7.43 15.91 13.16
CA ARG A 60 -8.43 15.12 12.42
C ARG A 60 -7.94 13.71 12.02
N PRO A 61 -7.42 12.90 12.97
CA PRO A 61 -6.76 11.64 12.63
C PRO A 61 -7.72 10.63 12.01
N ALA A 62 -8.94 10.52 12.55
CA ALA A 62 -9.95 9.59 12.05
C ALA A 62 -10.42 9.91 10.63
N GLU A 63 -10.52 11.19 10.28
CA GLU A 63 -10.93 11.63 8.94
C GLU A 63 -9.86 11.29 7.91
N LEU A 64 -8.59 11.64 8.20
CA LEU A 64 -7.46 11.36 7.31
C LEU A 64 -7.27 9.85 7.09
N LEU A 65 -7.39 9.04 8.14
CA LEU A 65 -7.34 7.57 8.01
C LEU A 65 -8.49 7.05 7.13
N ARG A 66 -9.70 7.58 7.30
CA ARG A 66 -10.87 7.19 6.48
C ARG A 66 -10.68 7.56 5.02
N GLU A 67 -10.17 8.76 4.73
CA GLU A 67 -9.87 9.22 3.38
C GLU A 67 -8.78 8.37 2.72
N GLY A 68 -7.68 8.12 3.45
CA GLY A 68 -6.61 7.24 2.99
C GLY A 68 -7.13 5.85 2.62
N ARG A 69 -7.95 5.22 3.49
CA ARG A 69 -8.58 3.92 3.19
C ARG A 69 -9.46 3.98 1.95
N LYS A 70 -10.26 5.04 1.78
CA LYS A 70 -11.14 5.21 0.63
C LYS A 70 -10.36 5.30 -0.68
N HIS A 71 -9.26 6.04 -0.69
CA HIS A 71 -8.40 6.18 -1.87
C HIS A 71 -7.64 4.88 -2.18
N SER A 72 -7.12 4.21 -1.15
CA SER A 72 -6.32 3.01 -1.32
C SER A 72 -7.14 1.78 -1.73
N LYS A 73 -8.43 1.71 -1.38
CA LYS A 73 -9.30 0.58 -1.76
C LYS A 73 -9.35 0.35 -3.28
N ALA A 74 -9.46 1.42 -4.06
CA ALA A 74 -9.46 1.32 -5.52
C ALA A 74 -8.13 0.79 -6.08
N ASN A 75 -7.02 1.12 -5.42
CA ASN A 75 -5.70 0.61 -5.76
C ASN A 75 -5.56 -0.88 -5.42
N ALA A 76 -6.12 -1.34 -4.29
CA ALA A 76 -6.15 -2.75 -3.91
C ALA A 76 -6.78 -3.62 -4.99
N ASP A 77 -7.98 -3.26 -5.45
CA ASP A 77 -8.71 -4.02 -6.45
C ASP A 77 -7.96 -4.04 -7.80
N ARG A 78 -7.29 -2.93 -8.14
CA ARG A 78 -6.43 -2.85 -9.32
C ARG A 78 -5.20 -3.76 -9.21
N TYR A 79 -4.52 -3.76 -8.06
CA TYR A 79 -3.37 -4.63 -7.81
C TYR A 79 -3.78 -6.10 -7.80
N LEU A 80 -4.90 -6.45 -7.16
CA LEU A 80 -5.45 -7.81 -7.19
C LEU A 80 -5.69 -8.26 -8.62
N LYS A 81 -6.31 -7.43 -9.47
CA LYS A 81 -6.53 -7.76 -10.87
C LYS A 81 -5.21 -7.96 -11.63
N LEU A 82 -4.22 -7.09 -11.42
CA LEU A 82 -2.91 -7.18 -12.07
C LEU A 82 -2.14 -8.43 -11.64
N ILE A 83 -2.16 -8.74 -10.34
CA ILE A 83 -1.53 -9.93 -9.78
C ILE A 83 -2.24 -11.15 -10.35
N MET A 84 -3.56 -11.27 -10.24
CA MET A 84 -4.30 -12.46 -10.70
C MET A 84 -4.41 -12.61 -12.24
N SER A 85 -3.94 -11.66 -13.04
CA SER A 85 -4.06 -11.73 -14.50
C SER A 85 -3.16 -12.83 -15.10
N PRO A 86 -3.65 -13.60 -16.09
CA PRO A 86 -2.82 -14.56 -16.82
C PRO A 86 -1.59 -13.89 -17.44
N GLY A 87 -0.40 -14.47 -17.24
CA GLY A 87 0.85 -13.90 -17.76
C GLY A 87 1.38 -12.68 -17.00
N SER A 88 0.81 -12.35 -15.83
CA SER A 88 1.39 -11.33 -14.95
C SER A 88 2.84 -11.68 -14.62
N LYS A 89 3.73 -10.68 -14.67
CA LYS A 89 5.14 -10.84 -14.24
C LYS A 89 5.27 -11.24 -12.76
N ALA A 90 4.19 -11.13 -11.97
CA ALA A 90 4.11 -11.69 -10.63
C ALA A 90 4.24 -13.23 -10.61
N TRP A 91 3.90 -13.92 -11.72
CA TRP A 91 3.95 -15.39 -11.86
C TRP A 91 5.06 -15.89 -12.78
N GLY A 92 5.57 -15.03 -13.66
CA GLY A 92 6.74 -15.35 -14.48
C GLY A 92 7.98 -15.28 -13.62
N GLY A 93 8.42 -16.43 -13.07
CA GLY A 93 9.74 -16.55 -12.43
C GLY A 93 10.85 -16.01 -13.34
N PRO A 94 12.06 -15.76 -12.81
CA PRO A 94 13.16 -15.23 -13.62
C PRO A 94 13.44 -16.20 -14.77
N GLY A 95 13.05 -15.79 -15.97
CA GLY A 95 13.47 -16.40 -17.22
C GLY A 95 14.84 -15.90 -17.61
#